data_AF-A0A532C392-F1
#
_entry.id   AF-A0A532C392-F1
#
_cell.length_a   1.000
_cell.length_b   1.000
_cell.length_c   1.000
_cell.angle_alpha   90.00
_cell.angle_beta   90.00
_cell.angle_gamma   90.00
#
_symmetry.space_group_name_H-M   'P 1'
#
loop_
_entity.id
_entity.type
_entity.pdbx_description
1 polymer ?
#
loop_
_entity_poly.entity_id
_entity_poly.type
_entity_poly.pdbx_seq_one_letter_code
_entity_poly.pdbx_strand_id
1 'polypeptide(L)'
;MVGMSKEQVLEAWGGPQTINTTFNKEGVRREEWIFEDWESAAVVKHRYLYFEEGNLIGGWFQGSGERLPPQSPSNPHSPKPRT
;
A
#
# COMPACT_ATOMS: atom_id res chain seq x y z
N MET A 1 9.55 -4.44 -5.85
CA MET A 1 8.15 -4.01 -5.67
C MET A 1 7.68 -3.23 -6.87
N VAL A 2 8.39 -2.17 -7.29
CA VAL A 2 8.16 -1.58 -8.62
C VAL A 2 8.14 -2.69 -9.68
N GLY A 3 7.14 -2.67 -10.55
CA GLY A 3 6.84 -3.70 -11.55
C GLY A 3 5.88 -4.80 -11.09
N MET A 4 5.48 -4.85 -9.82
CA MET A 4 4.42 -5.78 -9.37
C MET A 4 3.05 -5.37 -9.92
N SER A 5 2.22 -6.36 -10.26
CA SER A 5 0.82 -6.11 -10.60
C SER A 5 0.00 -5.77 -9.35
N LYS A 6 -1.20 -5.21 -9.54
CA LYS A 6 -2.13 -4.93 -8.44
C LYS A 6 -2.50 -6.18 -7.66
N GLU A 7 -2.69 -7.31 -8.35
CA GLU A 7 -3.03 -8.59 -7.73
C GLU A 7 -1.90 -9.07 -6.83
N GLN A 8 -0.65 -8.98 -7.28
CA GLN A 8 0.52 -9.33 -6.48
C GLN A 8 0.66 -8.45 -5.24
N VAL A 9 0.34 -7.16 -5.36
CA VAL A 9 0.32 -6.24 -4.21
C VAL A 9 -0.81 -6.61 -3.24
N LEU A 10 -2.01 -6.90 -3.74
CA LEU A 10 -3.15 -7.32 -2.92
C LEU A 10 -2.86 -8.62 -2.17
N GLU A 11 -2.24 -9.61 -2.83
CA GLU A 11 -1.86 -10.88 -2.22
C GLU A 11 -0.82 -10.67 -1.11
N ALA A 12 0.18 -9.82 -1.36
CA ALA A 12 1.25 -9.60 -0.40
C ALA A 12 0.81 -8.73 0.78
N TRP A 13 -0.01 -7.70 0.54
CA TRP A 13 -0.23 -6.58 1.48
C TRP A 13 -1.68 -6.41 1.91
N GLY A 14 -2.62 -7.13 1.29
CA GLY A 14 -4.05 -6.92 1.48
C GLY A 14 -4.62 -5.75 0.68
N GLY A 15 -5.89 -5.44 0.92
CA GLY A 15 -6.58 -4.32 0.27
C GLY A 15 -6.21 -2.96 0.90
N PRO A 16 -6.05 -1.90 0.09
CA PRO A 16 -5.84 -0.55 0.61
C PRO A 16 -7.13 -0.01 1.25
N GLN A 17 -6.97 0.91 2.20
CA GLN A 17 -8.07 1.62 2.83
C GLN A 17 -8.69 2.65 1.88
N THR A 18 -7.89 3.21 0.97
CA THR A 18 -8.39 4.19 -0.01
C THR A 18 -7.69 4.00 -1.36
N ILE A 19 -8.46 4.17 -2.44
CA ILE A 19 -7.96 4.17 -3.81
C ILE A 19 -8.43 5.44 -4.50
N ASN A 20 -7.51 6.32 -4.87
CA ASN A 20 -7.77 7.47 -5.72
C ASN A 20 -7.43 7.09 -7.17
N THR A 21 -8.38 7.26 -8.10
CA THR A 21 -8.14 7.04 -9.53
C THR A 21 -8.15 8.36 -10.28
N THR A 22 -7.12 8.59 -11.09
CA THR A 22 -7.02 9.74 -11.99
C THR A 22 -6.58 9.29 -13.39
N PHE A 23 -6.74 10.16 -14.38
CA PHE A 23 -6.25 9.92 -15.74
C PHE A 23 -5.29 11.05 -16.11
N ASN A 24 -4.15 10.72 -16.70
CA ASN A 24 -3.23 11.73 -17.20
C ASN A 24 -3.77 12.37 -18.50
N LYS A 25 -3.06 13.37 -19.04
CA LYS A 25 -3.47 14.06 -20.30
C LYS A 25 -3.51 13.14 -21.52
N GLU A 26 -2.85 12.00 -21.46
CA GLU A 26 -2.78 10.98 -22.52
C GLU A 26 -3.87 9.90 -22.34
N GLY A 27 -4.71 10.01 -21.30
CA GLY A 27 -5.76 9.04 -21.01
C GLY A 27 -5.27 7.81 -20.24
N VAL A 28 -4.02 7.78 -19.79
CA VAL A 28 -3.47 6.67 -19.00
C VAL A 28 -4.02 6.72 -17.59
N ARG A 29 -4.57 5.59 -17.13
CA ARG A 29 -5.12 5.44 -15.79
C ARG A 29 -4.00 5.38 -14.75
N ARG A 30 -4.05 6.30 -13.79
CA ARG A 30 -3.21 6.34 -12.59
C ARG A 30 -4.04 6.04 -11.36
N GLU A 31 -3.54 5.16 -10.51
CA GLU A 31 -4.14 4.88 -9.21
C GLU A 31 -3.14 5.20 -8.10
N GLU A 32 -3.60 5.91 -7.07
CA GLU A 32 -2.91 6.07 -5.80
C GLU A 32 -3.63 5.21 -4.77
N TRP A 33 -2.92 4.23 -4.23
CA TRP A 33 -3.42 3.33 -3.20
C TRP A 33 -2.82 3.74 -1.86
N ILE A 34 -3.69 3.97 -0.87
CA ILE A 34 -3.30 4.44 0.44
C ILE A 34 -3.59 3.32 1.44
N PHE A 35 -2.51 2.88 2.10
CA PHE A 35 -2.55 1.92 3.18
C PHE A 35 -2.31 2.65 4.51
N GLU A 36 -3.08 2.27 5.51
CA GLU A 36 -2.94 2.78 6.87
C GLU A 36 -2.49 1.68 7.81
N ASP A 37 -1.31 1.85 8.38
CA ASP A 37 -0.80 1.00 9.45
C ASP A 37 -0.97 1.72 10.78
N TRP A 38 -1.85 1.19 11.62
CA TRP A 38 -2.14 1.76 12.94
C TRP A 38 -1.15 1.20 13.96
N GLU A 39 -0.24 2.03 14.45
CA GLU A 39 0.70 1.66 15.52
C GLU A 39 0.06 1.82 16.90
N SER A 40 -0.81 2.82 17.04
CA SER A 40 -1.66 3.04 18.21
C SER A 40 -2.93 3.80 17.82
N ALA A 41 -3.87 3.98 18.74
CA ALA A 41 -5.09 4.75 18.50
C ALA A 41 -4.83 6.22 18.08
N ALA A 42 -3.64 6.75 18.32
CA ALA A 42 -3.26 8.13 17.99
C ALA A 42 -2.16 8.22 16.92
N VAL A 43 -1.59 7.10 16.47
CA VAL A 43 -0.46 7.07 15.53
C VAL A 43 -0.81 6.18 14.34
N VAL A 44 -1.06 6.82 13.22
CA VAL A 44 -1.30 6.18 11.92
C VAL A 44 -0.12 6.48 11.01
N LYS A 45 0.42 5.42 10.39
CA LYS A 45 1.44 5.50 9.36
C LYS A 45 0.79 5.27 8.02
N HIS A 46 1.11 6.12 7.04
CA HIS A 46 0.53 6.03 5.70
C HIS A 46 1.56 5.53 4.70
N ARG A 47 1.19 4.51 3.93
CA ARG A 47 1.93 4.03 2.76
C ARG A 47 1.13 4.36 1.50
N TYR A 48 1.77 5.06 0.58
CA TYR A 48 1.22 5.46 -0.70
C TYR A 48 1.88 4.61 -1.78
N LEU A 49 1.09 3.92 -2.60
CA LEU A 49 1.57 3.21 -3.78
C LEU A 49 0.95 3.85 -5.02
N TYR A 50 1.75 3.99 -6.07
CA TYR A 50 1.34 4.58 -7.33
C TYR A 50 1.34 3.53 -8.41
N PHE A 51 0.23 3.40 -9.11
CA PHE A 51 0.07 2.47 -10.22
C PHE A 51 -0.23 3.22 -11.52
N GLU A 52 0.32 2.70 -12.61
CA GLU A 52 -0.06 3.04 -13.98
C GLU A 52 -0.43 1.76 -14.71
N GLU A 53 -1.60 1.76 -15.35
CA GLU A 53 -2.10 0.60 -16.12
C GLU A 53 -2.06 -0.74 -15.35
N GLY A 54 -2.22 -0.68 -14.03
CA GLY A 54 -2.20 -1.84 -13.16
C GLY A 54 -0.82 -2.32 -12.70
N ASN A 55 0.25 -1.59 -13.02
CA ASN A 55 1.61 -1.90 -12.57
C ASN A 55 2.09 -0.89 -11.53
N LEU A 56 2.72 -1.38 -10.47
CA LEU A 56 3.30 -0.55 -9.42
C LEU A 56 4.51 0.23 -9.98
N ILE A 57 4.38 1.54 -10.09
CA ILE A 57 5.44 2.42 -10.61
C ILE A 57 6.27 3.08 -9.50
N GLY A 58 5.76 3.13 -8.27
CA GLY A 58 6.47 3.73 -7.15
C GLY A 58 5.66 3.78 -5.87
N GLY A 59 6.23 4.37 -4.82
CA GLY A 59 5.52 4.58 -3.57
C GLY A 59 6.25 5.51 -2.62
N TRP A 60 5.51 6.04 -1.65
CA TRP A 60 5.98 6.94 -0.61
C TRP A 60 5.48 6.48 0.76
N PHE A 61 6.21 6.82 1.82
CA PHE A 61 5.84 6.48 3.19
C PHE A 61 5.89 7.72 4.07
N GLN A 62 4.84 7.94 4.87
CA GLN A 62 4.78 8.99 5.86
C GLN A 62 4.70 8.37 7.27
N GLY A 63 5.80 8.45 8.01
CA GLY A 63 5.92 7.98 9.39
C GLY A 63 7.25 8.42 10.03
N SER A 64 7.33 8.42 11.38
CA SER A 64 8.56 8.72 12.11
C SER A 64 9.66 7.73 11.74
N GLY A 65 10.78 8.28 11.28
CA GLY A 65 11.78 7.58 10.48
C GLY A 65 12.57 6.52 11.25
N GLU A 66 12.52 5.29 10.74
CA GLU A 66 13.67 4.45 10.47
C GLU A 66 13.24 3.54 9.32
N ARG A 67 14.01 3.52 8.23
CA ARG A 67 13.77 2.63 7.10
C ARG A 67 14.13 1.22 7.56
N LEU A 68 13.24 0.58 8.31
CA LEU A 68 13.37 -0.84 8.59
C LEU A 68 13.42 -1.55 7.22
N PRO A 69 14.32 -2.55 7.04
CA PRO A 69 14.32 -3.38 5.85
C PRO A 69 12.90 -3.91 5.63
N PRO A 70 12.49 -4.25 4.39
CA PRO A 70 11.12 -4.66 4.09
C PRO A 70 10.75 -5.87 4.96
N GLN A 71 10.23 -5.59 6.16
CA GLN A 71 9.51 -6.53 6.96
C GLN A 71 8.24 -6.72 6.17
N SER A 72 8.05 -7.94 5.65
CA SER A 72 6.78 -8.39 5.11
C SER A 72 5.68 -7.79 5.96
N PRO A 73 4.68 -7.11 5.38
CA PRO A 73 3.70 -6.41 6.16
C PRO A 73 3.07 -7.42 7.14
N SER A 74 3.25 -7.17 8.43
CA SER A 74 2.50 -7.86 9.46
C SER A 74 1.05 -7.43 9.26
N ASN A 75 0.33 -8.19 8.44
CA ASN A 75 -1.06 -7.93 8.13
C ASN A 75 -1.86 -8.00 9.45
N PRO A 76 -2.44 -6.90 9.95
CA PRO A 76 -3.24 -6.92 11.17
C PRO A 76 -4.54 -7.73 10.99
N HIS A 77 -4.90 -8.08 9.76
CA HIS A 77 -6.03 -8.94 9.41
C HIS A 77 -5.70 -10.44 9.38
N SER A 78 -4.56 -10.89 9.90
CA SER A 78 -4.41 -12.32 10.20
C SER A 78 -5.32 -12.67 11.39
N PRO A 79 -6.42 -13.43 11.21
CA PRO A 79 -7.20 -13.88 12.35
C PRO A 79 -6.28 -14.70 13.26
N LYS A 80 -6.21 -14.33 14.54
CA LYS A 80 -5.44 -15.09 15.54
C LYS A 80 -5.89 -16.55 15.50
N PRO A 81 -4.98 -17.54 15.46
CA PRO A 81 -5.37 -18.94 15.61
C PRO A 81 -6.08 -19.08 16.96
N ARG A 82 -7.35 -19.45 16.90
CA ARG A 82 -8.14 -19.78 18.08
C ARG A 82 -7.62 -21.13 18.59
N THR A 83 -6.84 -21.10 19.67
CA THR A 83 -6.51 -22.28 20.49
C THR A 83 -7.76 -22.95 21.03
#